data_AF-A0A0L8ID98-F1
#
_entry.id   AF-A0A0L8ID98-F1
#
_cell.length_a   1.000
_cell.length_b   1.000
_cell.length_c   1.000
_cell.angle_alpha   90.00
_cell.angle_beta   90.00
_cell.angle_gamma   90.00
#
_symmetry.space_group_name_H-M   'P 1'
#
loop_
_entity.id
_entity.type
_entity.pdbx_description
1 polymer ?
#
loop_
_entity_poly.entity_id
_entity_poly.type
_entity_poly.pdbx_seq_one_letter_code
_entity_poly.pdbx_strand_id
1 'polypeptide(L)'
;MILRLNKVMTEQFPQIATKVNSLQPDDLPDKLKSAVTDDGNRDLKIMQVSLDLLSENIKKYFDNALQQLWPFMPPIIVPDMMFEKNPFIPKLCQADLLLTALNYAIECSEFRYASALAFVVDRFMYWYGGSEVLLKIIDHILVLSPSTVIAPQLTIRRARIMKDNGNLHGAIEVLDGLIDSKAANEDGQWHYRTEFQYINVYAVCVQIKGQIYKNLGLWKEAVPLLLKSVEEFEKLPDKDLKGISYSYGLLSHCLCKLSHKEYLELQNIYVFQRDHPCYEAFEYGMKAAELSPKQSLFFARHCLQSSESLLMYAVQVTDLTQRKKILADVIVYLQKVIFENNIAEISKSKEQLFIFIKGIYVMALVLGCSNTSADQYFGDYLEKACLYLYRKYSLLGIDGLESKRGGDIFKEMLPAIKILFITLKEPTIERQAYFITSFDSMKTSKIEEMEDNIHNGCSLNKEYEKTRKEREENYKQSSYESKLIATLQNEDRNSKEAKQRVSPVDISEDSGIVLSEERVNKCMVDTNVVTEVRQDSCRIDCDTVTKERCPECMADPNAVTKERDPECMADPNAVTKERGPECMADPNAVT
;
A
#
# COMPACT_ATOMS: atom_id res chain seq x y z
N MET A 1 -13.40 -23.68 3.09
CA MET A 1 -12.16 -22.85 3.13
C MET A 1 -10.92 -23.65 3.50
N ILE A 2 -10.99 -24.56 4.49
CA ILE A 2 -9.91 -25.56 4.78
C ILE A 2 -9.61 -26.51 3.59
N LEU A 3 -10.52 -26.61 2.61
CA LEU A 3 -10.28 -27.27 1.32
C LEU A 3 -9.51 -26.39 0.29
N ARG A 4 -9.25 -25.11 0.55
CA ARG A 4 -8.46 -24.20 -0.31
C ARG A 4 -7.00 -23.94 0.12
N LEU A 5 -6.58 -23.92 1.39
CA LEU A 5 -6.48 -25.16 2.17
C LEU A 5 -5.47 -26.11 1.52
N ASN A 6 -5.91 -27.36 1.34
CA ASN A 6 -5.27 -28.30 0.44
C ASN A 6 -4.92 -27.65 -0.91
N LYS A 7 -5.82 -26.96 -1.62
CA LYS A 7 -5.54 -26.44 -2.97
C LYS A 7 -4.21 -25.67 -3.14
N VAL A 8 -3.76 -24.85 -2.18
CA VAL A 8 -2.43 -24.20 -2.25
C VAL A 8 -1.29 -25.18 -1.95
N MET A 9 -1.45 -26.01 -0.90
CA MET A 9 -0.59 -27.16 -0.58
C MET A 9 -0.61 -28.26 -1.66
N THR A 10 -1.56 -28.22 -2.60
CA THR A 10 -1.94 -29.33 -3.50
C THR A 10 -2.02 -28.93 -4.99
N GLU A 11 -1.68 -27.69 -5.37
CA GLU A 11 -1.52 -27.28 -6.78
C GLU A 11 -0.20 -26.56 -7.08
N GLN A 12 0.29 -25.69 -6.16
CA GLN A 12 1.63 -25.10 -6.29
C GLN A 12 2.67 -25.94 -5.54
N PHE A 13 2.38 -26.33 -4.29
CA PHE A 13 3.28 -27.18 -3.53
C PHE A 13 3.54 -28.54 -4.19
N PRO A 14 2.63 -29.23 -4.90
CA PRO A 14 2.98 -30.46 -5.62
C PRO A 14 3.71 -30.24 -6.93
N GLN A 15 3.87 -29.02 -7.44
CA GLN A 15 4.93 -28.84 -8.45
C GLN A 15 6.32 -28.94 -7.83
N ILE A 16 6.42 -28.91 -6.49
CA ILE A 16 7.61 -29.15 -5.69
C ILE A 16 7.57 -30.57 -5.10
N ALA A 17 6.53 -30.94 -4.36
CA ALA A 17 6.35 -32.26 -3.77
C ALA A 17 6.14 -33.37 -4.81
N THR A 18 5.48 -33.15 -5.96
CA THR A 18 5.50 -34.13 -7.06
C THR A 18 6.84 -34.11 -7.80
N LYS A 19 7.64 -33.03 -7.79
CA LYS A 19 9.03 -33.12 -8.28
C LYS A 19 9.88 -33.95 -7.33
N VAL A 20 9.83 -33.71 -6.03
CA VAL A 20 10.54 -34.50 -4.99
C VAL A 20 10.07 -35.95 -4.99
N ASN A 21 8.76 -36.21 -5.03
CA ASN A 21 8.17 -37.55 -5.05
C ASN A 21 8.19 -38.24 -6.44
N SER A 22 8.62 -37.54 -7.51
CA SER A 22 8.91 -38.14 -8.83
C SER A 22 10.39 -38.25 -9.15
N LEU A 23 11.27 -37.88 -8.20
CA LEU A 23 12.63 -38.39 -8.20
C LEU A 23 12.54 -39.90 -7.98
N GLN A 24 12.89 -40.67 -9.01
CA GLN A 24 13.15 -42.09 -8.83
C GLN A 24 14.32 -42.24 -7.84
N PRO A 25 14.43 -43.37 -7.11
CA PRO A 25 15.58 -43.62 -6.24
C PRO A 25 16.94 -43.43 -6.95
N ASP A 26 16.99 -43.59 -8.27
CA ASP A 26 18.19 -43.40 -9.09
C ASP A 26 18.48 -41.96 -9.53
N ASP A 27 17.53 -41.03 -9.41
CA ASP A 27 17.77 -39.59 -9.60
C ASP A 27 18.43 -38.93 -8.37
N LEU A 28 18.60 -39.69 -7.28
CA LEU A 28 19.13 -39.22 -6.01
C LEU A 28 20.63 -39.57 -5.87
N PRO A 29 21.50 -38.63 -5.44
CA PRO A 29 22.88 -38.91 -5.05
C PRO A 29 23.00 -40.10 -4.10
N ASP A 30 24.09 -40.87 -4.12
CA ASP A 30 24.22 -42.11 -3.34
C ASP A 30 24.03 -41.93 -1.82
N LYS A 31 24.31 -40.72 -1.29
CA LYS A 31 24.03 -40.33 0.11
C LYS A 31 22.53 -40.28 0.47
N LEU A 32 21.65 -40.13 -0.51
CA LEU A 32 20.19 -40.13 -0.35
C LEU A 32 19.59 -41.53 -0.45
N LYS A 33 20.15 -42.41 -1.28
CA LYS A 33 19.65 -43.77 -1.45
C LYS A 33 19.64 -44.55 -0.13
N SER A 34 20.64 -44.35 0.73
CA SER A 34 20.72 -44.95 2.07
C SER A 34 19.87 -44.25 3.14
N ALA A 35 19.43 -43.02 2.91
CA ALA A 35 18.62 -42.25 3.86
C ALA A 35 17.14 -42.65 3.82
N VAL A 36 16.64 -43.08 2.65
CA VAL A 36 15.23 -43.39 2.38
C VAL A 36 14.83 -44.82 2.79
N THR A 37 15.80 -45.71 3.03
CA THR A 37 15.58 -47.15 3.24
C THR A 37 15.40 -47.62 4.69
N ASP A 38 15.33 -46.70 5.67
CA ASP A 38 15.38 -47.03 7.09
C ASP A 38 14.31 -46.24 7.89
N ASP A 39 13.33 -47.00 8.38
CA ASP A 39 11.93 -46.60 8.61
C ASP A 39 11.73 -45.68 9.82
N GLY A 40 12.53 -45.87 10.88
CA GLY A 40 12.32 -45.18 12.16
C GLY A 40 12.68 -43.70 12.21
N ASN A 41 13.24 -43.12 11.12
CA ASN A 41 13.69 -41.73 11.13
C ASN A 41 13.71 -41.06 9.73
N ARG A 42 12.84 -41.52 8.83
CA ARG A 42 12.81 -41.11 7.42
C ARG A 42 12.65 -39.60 7.23
N ASP A 43 11.68 -38.99 7.93
CA ASP A 43 11.30 -37.59 7.73
C ASP A 43 12.39 -36.62 8.22
N LEU A 44 13.03 -36.94 9.35
CA LEU A 44 14.18 -36.19 9.86
C LEU A 44 15.37 -36.25 8.89
N LYS A 45 15.61 -37.42 8.28
CA LYS A 45 16.64 -37.57 7.24
C LYS A 45 16.31 -36.78 5.98
N ILE A 46 15.05 -36.73 5.54
CA ILE A 46 14.64 -35.91 4.39
C ILE A 46 14.82 -34.42 4.70
N MET A 47 14.49 -33.96 5.90
CA MET A 47 14.80 -32.59 6.35
C MET A 47 16.30 -32.31 6.27
N GLN A 48 17.13 -33.15 6.90
CA GLN A 48 18.58 -32.98 6.94
C GLN A 48 19.21 -32.94 5.55
N VAL A 49 18.81 -33.85 4.64
CA VAL A 49 19.35 -33.82 3.28
C VAL A 49 18.84 -32.61 2.48
N SER A 50 17.59 -32.18 2.68
CA SER A 50 17.10 -30.95 2.04
C SER A 50 17.95 -29.73 2.43
N LEU A 51 18.45 -29.69 3.67
CA LEU A 51 19.40 -28.68 4.15
C LEU A 51 20.83 -28.87 3.60
N ASP A 52 21.30 -30.11 3.44
CA ASP A 52 22.63 -30.41 2.88
C ASP A 52 22.72 -30.18 1.36
N LEU A 53 21.59 -30.14 0.66
CA LEU A 53 21.49 -29.76 -0.75
C LEU A 53 21.41 -28.24 -0.98
N LEU A 54 21.31 -27.42 0.07
CA LEU A 54 21.34 -25.96 -0.09
C LEU A 54 22.71 -25.49 -0.59
N SER A 55 22.74 -24.43 -1.40
CA SER A 55 24.02 -23.79 -1.75
C SER A 55 24.67 -23.19 -0.50
N GLU A 56 26.02 -23.13 -0.46
CA GLU A 56 26.76 -22.69 0.73
C GLU A 56 26.29 -21.33 1.26
N ASN A 57 25.91 -20.43 0.35
CA ASN A 57 25.32 -19.12 0.68
C ASN A 57 23.99 -19.27 1.44
N ILE A 58 23.06 -20.07 0.93
CA ILE A 58 21.74 -20.27 1.54
C ILE A 58 21.86 -21.04 2.86
N LYS A 59 22.72 -22.07 2.92
CA LYS A 59 23.01 -22.82 4.15
C LYS A 59 23.57 -21.91 5.25
N LYS A 60 24.54 -21.05 4.92
CA LYS A 60 25.06 -20.01 5.83
C LYS A 60 23.96 -19.06 6.34
N TYR A 61 23.01 -18.65 5.49
CA TYR A 61 21.89 -17.81 5.93
C TYR A 61 20.92 -18.54 6.87
N PHE A 62 20.68 -19.83 6.64
CA PHE A 62 19.92 -20.68 7.55
C PHE A 62 20.62 -20.89 8.89
N ASP A 63 21.92 -21.20 8.90
CA ASP A 63 22.72 -21.32 10.13
C ASP A 63 22.75 -20.01 10.93
N ASN A 64 22.79 -18.87 10.24
CA ASN A 64 22.70 -17.54 10.86
C ASN A 64 21.32 -17.27 11.47
N ALA A 65 20.24 -17.76 10.84
CA ALA A 65 18.88 -17.67 11.37
C ALA A 65 18.70 -18.54 12.63
N LEU A 66 19.18 -19.78 12.62
CA LEU A 66 19.20 -20.69 13.79
C LEU A 66 19.95 -20.11 15.00
N GLN A 67 20.95 -19.27 14.75
CA GLN A 67 21.77 -18.59 15.76
C GLN A 67 21.25 -17.20 16.14
N GLN A 68 20.13 -16.75 15.56
CA GLN A 68 19.55 -15.42 15.78
C GLN A 68 20.58 -14.30 15.52
N LEU A 69 21.39 -14.41 14.44
CA LEU A 69 22.44 -13.42 14.18
C LEU A 69 21.88 -12.04 13.83
N TRP A 70 20.72 -11.97 13.18
CA TRP A 70 20.14 -10.74 12.63
C TRP A 70 18.61 -10.78 12.73
N PRO A 71 17.91 -9.71 13.14
CA PRO A 71 16.45 -9.67 13.19
C PRO A 71 15.78 -9.55 11.81
N PHE A 72 16.58 -9.19 10.79
CA PHE A 72 16.20 -9.11 9.38
C PHE A 72 17.21 -9.89 8.53
N MET A 73 16.73 -10.59 7.50
CA MET A 73 17.60 -11.23 6.52
C MET A 73 18.34 -10.16 5.69
N PRO A 74 19.65 -10.27 5.42
CA PRO A 74 20.42 -9.24 4.69
C PRO A 74 19.94 -9.01 3.24
N PRO A 75 19.97 -7.77 2.73
CA PRO A 75 19.36 -7.39 1.45
C PRO A 75 19.95 -8.08 0.22
N ILE A 76 21.15 -8.66 0.33
CA ILE A 76 21.82 -9.45 -0.69
C ILE A 76 21.05 -10.71 -1.11
N ILE A 77 20.15 -11.23 -0.25
CA ILE A 77 19.22 -12.29 -0.66
C ILE A 77 18.20 -11.70 -1.63
N VAL A 78 18.29 -12.10 -2.90
CA VAL A 78 17.45 -11.66 -4.02
C VAL A 78 16.61 -12.83 -4.57
N PRO A 79 15.55 -12.58 -5.37
CA PRO A 79 14.72 -13.65 -5.94
C PRO A 79 15.53 -14.71 -6.69
N ASP A 80 16.51 -14.30 -7.49
CA ASP A 80 17.30 -15.20 -8.35
C ASP A 80 18.03 -16.29 -7.55
N MET A 81 18.53 -15.98 -6.34
CA MET A 81 19.16 -16.95 -5.45
C MET A 81 18.18 -18.04 -4.99
N MET A 82 16.88 -17.72 -4.89
CA MET A 82 15.84 -18.67 -4.51
C MET A 82 15.46 -19.60 -5.69
N PHE A 83 15.67 -19.15 -6.92
CA PHE A 83 15.44 -19.93 -8.14
C PHE A 83 16.67 -20.69 -8.66
N GLU A 84 17.86 -20.42 -8.12
CA GLU A 84 19.09 -21.14 -8.43
C GLU A 84 18.87 -22.66 -8.34
N LYS A 85 19.15 -23.37 -9.45
CA LYS A 85 18.95 -24.82 -9.53
C LYS A 85 20.02 -25.57 -8.75
N ASN A 86 19.63 -26.61 -8.04
CA ASN A 86 20.58 -27.47 -7.36
C ASN A 86 21.43 -28.22 -8.40
N PRO A 87 22.78 -28.25 -8.28
CA PRO A 87 23.65 -28.86 -9.28
C PRO A 87 23.55 -30.40 -9.33
N PHE A 88 23.10 -31.04 -8.24
CA PHE A 88 22.92 -32.49 -8.16
C PHE A 88 21.50 -32.93 -8.54
N ILE A 89 20.50 -32.09 -8.30
CA ILE A 89 19.08 -32.33 -8.61
C ILE A 89 18.50 -31.11 -9.37
N PRO A 90 18.81 -30.92 -10.67
CA PRO A 90 18.45 -29.70 -11.42
C PRO A 90 16.95 -29.43 -11.58
N LYS A 91 16.10 -30.42 -11.25
CA LYS A 91 14.64 -30.26 -11.17
C LYS A 91 14.25 -29.27 -10.07
N LEU A 92 14.98 -29.24 -8.95
CA LEU A 92 14.72 -28.44 -7.74
C LEU A 92 15.55 -27.14 -7.72
N CYS A 93 15.01 -26.07 -7.13
CA CYS A 93 15.75 -24.86 -6.76
C CYS A 93 15.94 -24.70 -5.24
N GLN A 94 16.67 -23.67 -4.81
CA GLN A 94 16.90 -23.39 -3.38
C GLN A 94 15.59 -23.19 -2.60
N ALA A 95 14.59 -22.51 -3.18
CA ALA A 95 13.27 -22.38 -2.57
C ALA A 95 12.55 -23.73 -2.39
N ASP A 96 12.63 -24.62 -3.39
CA ASP A 96 12.05 -25.96 -3.33
C ASP A 96 12.63 -26.74 -2.13
N LEU A 97 13.95 -26.67 -1.93
CA LEU A 97 14.66 -27.32 -0.84
C LEU A 97 14.34 -26.71 0.54
N LEU A 98 14.31 -25.38 0.65
CA LEU A 98 13.94 -24.69 1.90
C LEU A 98 12.50 -24.98 2.33
N LEU A 99 11.55 -24.98 1.39
CA LEU A 99 10.14 -25.30 1.66
C LEU A 99 9.93 -26.78 2.00
N THR A 100 10.69 -27.68 1.36
CA THR A 100 10.71 -29.11 1.71
C THR A 100 11.24 -29.31 3.13
N ALA A 101 12.38 -28.71 3.45
CA ALA A 101 12.96 -28.74 4.80
C ALA A 101 11.99 -28.15 5.85
N LEU A 102 11.28 -27.07 5.53
CA LEU A 102 10.30 -26.45 6.43
C LEU A 102 9.14 -27.40 6.74
N ASN A 103 8.61 -28.09 5.74
CA ASN A 103 7.53 -29.06 5.93
C ASN A 103 7.97 -30.18 6.88
N TYR A 104 9.09 -30.84 6.59
CA TYR A 104 9.58 -31.93 7.42
C TYR A 104 10.06 -31.47 8.81
N ALA A 105 10.53 -30.23 8.98
CA ALA A 105 10.81 -29.68 10.29
C ALA A 105 9.55 -29.55 11.16
N ILE A 106 8.38 -29.28 10.55
CA ILE A 106 7.10 -29.22 11.27
C ILE A 106 6.62 -30.64 11.63
N GLU A 107 6.64 -31.58 10.68
CA GLU A 107 6.26 -32.99 10.92
C GLU A 107 7.12 -33.64 12.01
N CYS A 108 8.43 -33.40 12.00
CA CYS A 108 9.36 -33.88 13.03
C CYS A 108 9.29 -33.09 14.37
N SER A 109 8.42 -32.08 14.50
CA SER A 109 8.34 -31.17 15.66
C SER A 109 9.64 -30.42 15.97
N GLU A 110 10.52 -30.24 14.98
CA GLU A 110 11.76 -29.47 15.03
C GLU A 110 11.47 -27.96 14.87
N PHE A 111 10.64 -27.41 15.76
CA PHE A 111 10.08 -26.06 15.63
C PHE A 111 11.14 -24.94 15.57
N ARG A 112 12.32 -25.16 16.17
CA ARG A 112 13.47 -24.26 16.03
C ARG A 112 13.98 -24.19 14.58
N TYR A 113 14.06 -25.34 13.90
CA TYR A 113 14.41 -25.41 12.48
C TYR A 113 13.31 -24.79 11.62
N ALA A 114 12.04 -25.09 11.92
CA ALA A 114 10.90 -24.55 11.19
C ALA A 114 10.84 -23.02 11.25
N SER A 115 11.02 -22.40 12.44
CA SER A 115 11.06 -20.94 12.59
C SER A 115 12.23 -20.30 11.82
N ALA A 116 13.43 -20.88 11.89
CA ALA A 116 14.59 -20.38 11.16
C ALA A 116 14.40 -20.48 9.63
N LEU A 117 13.83 -21.59 9.13
CA LEU A 117 13.50 -21.75 7.72
C LEU A 117 12.43 -20.76 7.26
N ALA A 118 11.37 -20.58 8.05
CA ALA A 118 10.33 -19.60 7.79
C ALA A 118 10.88 -18.16 7.69
N PHE A 119 11.84 -17.80 8.55
CA PHE A 119 12.51 -16.50 8.51
C PHE A 119 13.34 -16.31 7.23
N VAL A 120 14.06 -17.34 6.76
CA VAL A 120 14.80 -17.30 5.50
C VAL A 120 13.87 -17.14 4.29
N VAL A 121 12.72 -17.85 4.25
CA VAL A 121 11.79 -17.79 3.11
C VAL A 121 10.82 -16.60 3.13
N ASP A 122 10.70 -15.83 4.22
CA ASP A 122 9.71 -14.73 4.32
C ASP A 122 9.74 -13.75 3.14
N ARG A 123 10.93 -13.27 2.74
CA ARG A 123 11.01 -12.33 1.61
C ARG A 123 10.67 -12.97 0.28
N PHE A 124 10.99 -14.25 0.10
CA PHE A 124 10.55 -15.03 -1.06
C PHE A 124 9.03 -15.16 -1.10
N MET A 125 8.42 -15.60 0.01
CA MET A 125 6.97 -15.73 0.14
C MET A 125 6.26 -14.39 -0.05
N TYR A 126 6.86 -13.27 0.35
CA TYR A 126 6.32 -11.94 0.10
C TYR A 126 6.32 -11.54 -1.39
N TRP A 127 7.41 -11.79 -2.11
CA TRP A 127 7.48 -11.47 -3.55
C TRP A 127 6.43 -12.24 -4.37
N TYR A 128 6.05 -13.45 -3.94
CA TYR A 128 5.10 -14.33 -4.63
C TYR A 128 3.72 -14.42 -3.97
N GLY A 129 3.38 -13.50 -3.04
CA GLY A 129 2.05 -13.43 -2.42
C GLY A 129 1.72 -14.55 -1.42
N GLY A 130 2.68 -15.38 -1.05
CA GLY A 130 2.54 -16.50 -0.10
C GLY A 130 2.66 -16.12 1.38
N SER A 131 2.90 -14.85 1.73
CA SER A 131 3.12 -14.45 3.14
C SER A 131 1.97 -14.80 4.09
N GLU A 132 0.71 -14.77 3.67
CA GLU A 132 -0.41 -15.23 4.52
C GLU A 132 -0.32 -16.72 4.88
N VAL A 133 0.18 -17.55 3.97
CA VAL A 133 0.37 -18.99 4.19
C VAL A 133 1.50 -19.21 5.19
N LEU A 134 2.61 -18.48 5.00
CA LEU A 134 3.75 -18.54 5.91
C LEU A 134 3.37 -18.12 7.34
N LEU A 135 2.57 -17.06 7.51
CA LEU A 135 2.13 -16.63 8.83
C LEU A 135 1.21 -17.65 9.52
N LYS A 136 0.33 -18.33 8.77
CA LYS A 136 -0.50 -19.44 9.30
C LYS A 136 0.36 -20.63 9.75
N ILE A 137 1.49 -20.88 9.08
CA ILE A 137 2.50 -21.86 9.53
C ILE A 137 3.15 -21.40 10.85
N ILE A 138 3.51 -20.11 10.97
CA ILE A 138 4.02 -19.55 12.23
C ILE A 138 2.98 -19.65 13.36
N ASP A 139 1.71 -19.37 13.10
CA ASP A 139 0.62 -19.51 14.08
C ASP A 139 0.50 -20.97 14.55
N HIS A 140 0.60 -21.94 13.63
CA HIS A 140 0.57 -23.36 13.97
C HIS A 140 1.78 -23.79 14.82
N ILE A 141 2.98 -23.32 14.47
CA ILE A 141 4.20 -23.56 15.25
C ILE A 141 4.06 -23.01 16.68
N LEU A 142 3.53 -21.79 16.84
CA LEU A 142 3.32 -21.17 18.15
C LEU A 142 2.21 -21.86 18.98
N VAL A 143 1.21 -22.47 18.35
CA VAL A 143 0.21 -23.29 19.05
C VAL A 143 0.82 -24.59 19.58
N LEU A 144 1.72 -25.23 18.82
CA LEU A 144 2.38 -26.47 19.22
C LEU A 144 3.56 -26.25 20.19
N SER A 145 4.26 -25.14 20.04
CA SER A 145 5.42 -24.78 20.86
C SER A 145 5.47 -23.26 21.08
N PRO A 146 4.75 -22.73 22.10
CA PRO A 146 4.66 -21.30 22.37
C PRO A 146 5.99 -20.61 22.67
N SER A 147 6.99 -21.35 23.17
CA SER A 147 8.35 -20.87 23.41
C SER A 147 9.25 -20.87 22.16
N THR A 148 8.71 -21.19 20.98
CA THR A 148 9.47 -21.10 19.73
C THR A 148 9.71 -19.64 19.35
N VAL A 149 10.98 -19.23 19.42
CA VAL A 149 11.43 -17.88 19.05
C VAL A 149 11.12 -17.58 17.58
N ILE A 150 10.43 -16.47 17.32
CA ILE A 150 10.07 -15.98 15.97
C ILE A 150 10.88 -14.71 15.64
N ALA A 151 11.39 -14.63 14.41
CA ALA A 151 12.14 -13.47 13.94
C ALA A 151 11.29 -12.19 13.83
N PRO A 152 11.78 -11.01 14.28
CA PRO A 152 11.06 -9.74 14.16
C PRO A 152 10.58 -9.41 12.74
N GLN A 153 11.31 -9.83 11.70
CA GLN A 153 10.87 -9.69 10.30
C GLN A 153 9.52 -10.38 10.02
N LEU A 154 9.25 -11.56 10.60
CA LEU A 154 7.98 -12.29 10.45
C LEU A 154 6.85 -11.60 11.21
N THR A 155 7.13 -11.08 12.42
CA THR A 155 6.15 -10.31 13.19
C THR A 155 5.81 -8.98 12.50
N ILE A 156 6.81 -8.31 11.92
CA ILE A 156 6.62 -7.14 11.04
C ILE A 156 5.85 -7.51 9.76
N ARG A 157 6.05 -8.71 9.20
CA ARG A 157 5.24 -9.20 8.07
C ARG A 157 3.77 -9.31 8.43
N ARG A 158 3.45 -9.81 9.63
CA ARG A 158 2.08 -9.89 10.17
C ARG A 158 1.45 -8.50 10.27
N ALA A 159 2.13 -7.54 10.87
CA ALA A 159 1.64 -6.15 10.93
C ALA A 159 1.41 -5.54 9.54
N ARG A 160 2.29 -5.80 8.56
CA ARG A 160 2.11 -5.34 7.17
C ARG A 160 0.86 -5.93 6.53
N ILE A 161 0.65 -7.25 6.60
CA ILE A 161 -0.56 -7.90 6.06
C ILE A 161 -1.82 -7.39 6.76
N MET A 162 -1.80 -7.29 8.10
CA MET A 162 -2.93 -6.75 8.86
C MET A 162 -3.30 -5.34 8.39
N LYS A 163 -2.31 -4.45 8.22
CA LYS A 163 -2.50 -3.11 7.68
C LYS A 163 -3.05 -3.13 6.25
N ASP A 164 -2.46 -3.93 5.37
CA ASP A 164 -2.85 -3.98 3.95
C ASP A 164 -4.26 -4.59 3.76
N ASN A 165 -4.70 -5.45 4.69
CA ASN A 165 -6.06 -5.98 4.80
C ASN A 165 -7.02 -5.08 5.63
N GLY A 166 -6.59 -3.89 6.05
CA GLY A 166 -7.42 -2.91 6.78
C GLY A 166 -7.55 -3.13 8.30
N ASN A 167 -6.96 -4.17 8.88
CA ASN A 167 -6.85 -4.35 10.33
C ASN A 167 -5.71 -3.46 10.90
N LEU A 168 -5.95 -2.16 10.93
CA LEU A 168 -4.97 -1.17 11.35
C LEU A 168 -4.68 -1.21 12.86
N HIS A 169 -5.67 -1.54 13.69
CA HIS A 169 -5.50 -1.62 15.14
C HIS A 169 -4.61 -2.82 15.53
N GLY A 170 -4.94 -4.03 15.04
CA GLY A 170 -4.10 -5.21 15.26
C GLY A 170 -2.71 -5.09 14.65
N ALA A 171 -2.55 -4.35 13.55
CA ALA A 171 -1.24 -3.99 13.03
C ALA A 171 -0.43 -3.13 14.02
N ILE A 172 -1.06 -2.15 14.69
CA ILE A 172 -0.40 -1.33 15.71
C ILE A 172 -0.05 -2.17 16.95
N GLU A 173 -0.97 -2.99 17.47
CA GLU A 173 -0.71 -3.87 18.62
C GLU A 173 0.51 -4.78 18.41
N VAL A 174 0.62 -5.38 17.21
CA VAL A 174 1.77 -6.24 16.85
C VAL A 174 3.09 -5.45 16.76
N LEU A 175 3.05 -4.17 16.38
CA LEU A 175 4.24 -3.31 16.32
C LEU A 175 4.64 -2.79 17.70
N ASP A 176 3.67 -2.47 18.55
CA ASP A 176 3.92 -2.01 19.92
C ASP A 176 4.48 -3.14 20.79
N GLY A 177 3.97 -4.37 20.62
CA GLY A 177 4.59 -5.55 21.24
C GLY A 177 6.07 -5.77 20.87
N LEU A 178 6.51 -5.39 19.65
CA LEU A 178 7.93 -5.42 19.25
C LEU A 178 8.75 -4.23 19.76
N ILE A 179 8.10 -3.11 20.06
CA ILE A 179 8.74 -1.93 20.66
C ILE A 179 8.97 -2.18 22.15
N ASP A 180 7.97 -2.71 22.84
CA ASP A 180 8.03 -2.97 24.28
C ASP A 180 8.91 -4.19 24.61
N SER A 181 9.14 -5.10 23.65
CA SER A 181 10.03 -6.27 23.82
C SER A 181 11.50 -5.92 24.07
N LYS A 182 11.92 -4.64 24.08
CA LYS A 182 13.26 -4.27 24.57
C LYS A 182 13.43 -4.58 26.07
N ALA A 183 12.34 -4.53 26.83
CA ALA A 183 12.35 -4.63 28.29
C ALA A 183 12.19 -6.07 28.79
N ALA A 184 11.73 -7.00 27.95
CA ALA A 184 11.37 -8.35 28.34
C ALA A 184 12.48 -9.36 28.00
N ASN A 185 13.13 -9.91 29.03
CA ASN A 185 14.01 -11.07 28.91
C ASN A 185 13.21 -12.33 29.26
N GLU A 186 12.28 -12.72 28.39
CA GLU A 186 11.38 -13.85 28.58
C GLU A 186 11.67 -14.99 27.59
N ASP A 187 11.37 -16.23 28.01
CA ASP A 187 11.49 -17.41 27.15
C ASP A 187 10.56 -17.29 25.93
N GLY A 188 11.10 -17.59 24.74
CA GLY A 188 10.38 -17.48 23.47
C GLY A 188 10.52 -16.13 22.76
N GLN A 189 11.17 -15.13 23.36
CA GLN A 189 11.46 -13.86 22.69
C GLN A 189 12.74 -13.89 21.85
N TRP A 190 12.85 -13.00 20.87
CA TRP A 190 14.04 -12.89 20.01
C TRP A 190 15.19 -12.21 20.74
N HIS A 191 16.35 -12.87 20.79
CA HIS A 191 17.53 -12.32 21.44
C HIS A 191 18.33 -11.41 20.50
N TYR A 192 18.27 -10.10 20.77
CA TYR A 192 19.08 -9.10 20.08
C TYR A 192 20.54 -9.15 20.57
N ARG A 193 21.48 -9.43 19.66
CA ARG A 193 22.92 -9.53 19.99
C ARG A 193 23.59 -8.18 20.21
N THR A 194 23.01 -7.10 19.67
CA THR A 194 23.48 -5.72 19.88
C THR A 194 22.29 -4.78 19.97
N GLU A 195 22.46 -3.64 20.65
CA GLU A 195 21.41 -2.62 20.73
C GLU A 195 21.02 -2.08 19.34
N PHE A 196 21.96 -1.99 18.40
CA PHE A 196 21.68 -1.55 17.03
C PHE A 196 20.72 -2.49 16.27
N GLN A 197 20.70 -3.79 16.59
CA GLN A 197 19.72 -4.71 16.01
C GLN A 197 18.30 -4.40 16.49
N TYR A 198 18.15 -4.07 17.78
CA TYR A 198 16.88 -3.61 18.33
C TYR A 198 16.50 -2.23 17.75
N ILE A 199 17.42 -1.26 17.69
CA ILE A 199 17.17 0.07 17.12
C ILE A 199 16.65 -0.03 15.68
N ASN A 200 17.20 -0.95 14.87
CA ASN A 200 16.70 -1.20 13.51
C ASN A 200 15.25 -1.72 13.52
N VAL A 201 14.92 -2.70 14.37
CA VAL A 201 13.52 -3.19 14.51
C VAL A 201 12.59 -2.06 14.96
N TYR A 202 12.98 -1.29 15.98
CA TYR A 202 12.23 -0.13 16.47
C TYR A 202 11.98 0.91 15.36
N ALA A 203 13.02 1.28 14.60
CA ALA A 203 12.93 2.23 13.49
C ALA A 203 11.94 1.75 12.42
N VAL A 204 11.98 0.47 12.04
CA VAL A 204 11.02 -0.14 11.10
C VAL A 204 9.59 -0.16 11.69
N CYS A 205 9.42 -0.45 12.98
CA CYS A 205 8.10 -0.48 13.59
C CYS A 205 7.47 0.92 13.64
N VAL A 206 8.23 1.92 14.08
CA VAL A 206 7.81 3.33 14.11
C VAL A 206 7.53 3.86 12.69
N GLN A 207 8.34 3.49 11.69
CA GLN A 207 8.07 3.81 10.28
C GLN A 207 6.72 3.25 9.81
N ILE A 208 6.39 2.00 10.16
CA ILE A 208 5.11 1.38 9.77
C ILE A 208 3.94 2.01 10.53
N LYS A 209 4.09 2.37 11.81
CA LYS A 209 3.08 3.16 12.54
C LYS A 209 2.81 4.50 11.84
N GLY A 210 3.86 5.22 11.44
CA GLY A 210 3.74 6.44 10.62
C GLY A 210 3.03 6.19 9.27
N GLN A 211 3.29 5.05 8.62
CA GLN A 211 2.58 4.64 7.40
C GLN A 211 1.09 4.34 7.66
N ILE A 212 0.74 3.73 8.80
CA ILE A 212 -0.66 3.47 9.20
C ILE A 212 -1.39 4.81 9.40
N TYR A 213 -0.77 5.76 10.12
CA TYR A 213 -1.36 7.07 10.39
C TYR A 213 -1.55 7.88 9.09
N LYS A 214 -0.55 7.86 8.19
CA LYS A 214 -0.67 8.36 6.82
C LYS A 214 -1.86 7.72 6.09
N ASN A 215 -2.05 6.41 6.18
CA ASN A 215 -3.16 5.72 5.49
C ASN A 215 -4.54 6.06 6.09
N LEU A 216 -4.60 6.51 7.34
CA LEU A 216 -5.81 7.05 7.99
C LEU A 216 -6.08 8.53 7.68
N GLY A 217 -5.18 9.22 6.98
CA GLY A 217 -5.25 10.66 6.79
C GLY A 217 -4.81 11.50 8.01
N LEU A 218 -4.21 10.86 9.02
CA LEU A 218 -3.64 11.51 10.21
C LEU A 218 -2.25 12.04 9.88
N TRP A 219 -2.16 12.98 8.93
CA TRP A 219 -0.90 13.45 8.36
C TRP A 219 -0.02 14.13 9.41
N LYS A 220 -0.61 14.93 10.30
CA LYS A 220 0.08 15.67 11.35
C LYS A 220 0.70 14.73 12.38
N GLU A 221 -0.02 13.68 12.77
CA GLU A 221 0.42 12.66 13.73
C GLU A 221 1.42 11.68 13.09
N ALA A 222 1.34 11.46 11.77
CA ALA A 222 2.31 10.65 11.04
C ALA A 222 3.71 11.29 10.97
N VAL A 223 3.80 12.63 10.85
CA VAL A 223 5.09 13.33 10.70
C VAL A 223 6.07 13.06 11.87
N PRO A 224 5.70 13.21 13.15
CA PRO A 224 6.53 12.84 14.31
C PRO A 224 7.08 11.41 14.23
N LEU A 225 6.23 10.43 13.90
CA LEU A 225 6.63 9.02 13.78
C LEU A 225 7.65 8.83 12.64
N LEU A 226 7.40 9.45 11.49
CA LEU A 226 8.29 9.29 10.34
C LEU A 226 9.62 10.01 10.55
N LEU A 227 9.64 11.21 11.13
CA LEU A 227 10.87 11.89 11.58
C LEU A 227 11.63 11.00 12.57
N LYS A 228 10.93 10.44 13.56
CA LYS A 228 11.54 9.54 14.55
C LYS A 228 12.16 8.31 13.91
N SER A 229 11.51 7.70 12.91
CA SER A 229 12.10 6.57 12.20
C SER A 229 13.40 6.94 11.47
N VAL A 230 13.52 8.15 10.91
CA VAL A 230 14.78 8.64 10.31
C VAL A 230 15.86 8.74 11.37
N GLU A 231 15.60 9.42 12.50
CA GLU A 231 16.58 9.57 13.60
C GLU A 231 17.16 8.22 14.03
N GLU A 232 16.32 7.19 14.16
CA GLU A 232 16.76 5.87 14.62
C GLU A 232 17.52 5.08 13.54
N PHE A 233 17.12 5.17 12.26
CA PHE A 233 17.92 4.59 11.16
C PHE A 233 19.28 5.28 11.00
N GLU A 234 19.40 6.56 11.34
CA GLU A 234 20.67 7.31 11.29
C GLU A 234 21.64 6.96 12.42
N LYS A 235 21.17 6.38 13.53
CA LYS A 235 22.02 5.89 14.64
C LYS A 235 22.70 4.56 14.35
N LEU A 236 22.27 3.84 13.32
CA LEU A 236 22.87 2.55 12.96
C LEU A 236 24.31 2.78 12.46
N PRO A 237 25.30 1.92 12.84
CA PRO A 237 26.69 2.08 12.40
C PRO A 237 26.80 2.07 10.88
N ASP A 238 26.11 1.11 10.25
CA ASP A 238 25.76 1.13 8.83
C ASP A 238 24.33 1.69 8.73
N LYS A 239 24.20 2.98 8.41
CA LYS A 239 22.90 3.67 8.25
C LYS A 239 22.01 2.90 7.27
N ASP A 240 20.75 2.64 7.64
CA ASP A 240 19.78 2.07 6.70
C ASP A 240 19.29 3.16 5.73
N LEU A 241 20.07 3.41 4.68
CA LEU A 241 19.75 4.39 3.63
C LEU A 241 18.42 4.10 2.95
N LYS A 242 17.99 2.82 2.90
CA LYS A 242 16.70 2.41 2.33
C LYS A 242 15.55 2.74 3.28
N GLY A 243 15.73 2.48 4.58
CA GLY A 243 14.82 2.92 5.64
C GLY A 243 14.64 4.43 5.63
N ILE A 244 15.74 5.18 5.63
CA ILE A 244 15.76 6.66 5.60
C ILE A 244 15.07 7.18 4.32
N SER A 245 15.47 6.68 3.14
CA SER A 245 14.86 7.04 1.84
C SER A 245 13.33 6.85 1.86
N TYR A 246 12.86 5.70 2.35
CA TYR A 246 11.43 5.42 2.41
C TYR A 246 10.70 6.32 3.43
N SER A 247 11.29 6.58 4.60
CA SER A 247 10.72 7.50 5.59
C SER A 247 10.62 8.94 5.05
N TYR A 248 11.64 9.44 4.35
CA TYR A 248 11.61 10.74 3.69
C TYR A 248 10.53 10.80 2.58
N GLY A 249 10.33 9.73 1.83
CA GLY A 249 9.24 9.63 0.86
C GLY A 249 7.84 9.68 1.50
N LEU A 250 7.68 9.06 2.67
CA LEU A 250 6.44 9.14 3.46
C LEU A 250 6.24 10.52 4.09
N LEU A 251 7.32 11.17 4.58
CA LEU A 251 7.29 12.54 5.11
C LEU A 251 6.85 13.54 4.04
N SER A 252 7.47 13.48 2.86
CA SER A 252 7.09 14.26 1.68
C SER A 252 5.57 14.16 1.40
N HIS A 253 5.02 12.94 1.47
CA HIS A 253 3.59 12.72 1.24
C HIS A 253 2.71 13.37 2.31
N CYS A 254 3.06 13.20 3.59
CA CYS A 254 2.28 13.75 4.70
C CYS A 254 2.36 15.28 4.75
N LEU A 255 3.56 15.85 4.64
CA LEU A 255 3.81 17.29 4.66
C LEU A 255 3.00 18.00 3.57
N CYS A 256 2.94 17.45 2.36
CA CYS A 256 2.17 18.05 1.26
C CYS A 256 0.64 17.97 1.43
N LYS A 257 0.14 17.27 2.46
CA LYS A 257 -1.28 17.15 2.80
C LYS A 257 -1.67 17.86 4.11
N LEU A 258 -0.71 18.50 4.79
CA LEU A 258 -0.99 19.38 5.92
C LEU A 258 -1.61 20.70 5.45
N SER A 259 -2.54 21.24 6.25
CA SER A 259 -2.86 22.66 6.17
C SER A 259 -1.66 23.50 6.63
N HIS A 260 -1.61 24.77 6.18
CA HIS A 260 -0.55 25.69 6.60
C HIS A 260 -0.51 25.88 8.13
N LYS A 261 -1.67 25.83 8.80
CA LYS A 261 -1.76 25.89 10.27
C LYS A 261 -1.06 24.70 10.93
N GLU A 262 -1.37 23.48 10.53
CA GLU A 262 -0.77 22.27 11.11
C GLU A 262 0.73 22.20 10.84
N TYR A 263 1.18 22.68 9.68
CA TYR A 263 2.58 22.81 9.35
C TYR A 263 3.32 23.77 10.28
N LEU A 264 2.77 24.97 10.54
CA LEU A 264 3.34 25.92 11.49
C LEU A 264 3.35 25.37 12.93
N GLU A 265 2.30 24.65 13.33
CA GLU A 265 2.25 23.98 14.64
C GLU A 265 3.37 22.94 14.79
N LEU A 266 3.67 22.17 13.74
CA LEU A 266 4.80 21.24 13.72
C LEU A 266 6.16 21.96 13.63
N GLN A 267 6.27 23.09 12.92
CA GLN A 267 7.49 23.88 12.78
C GLN A 267 7.95 24.51 14.11
N ASN A 268 7.04 24.72 15.07
CA ASN A 268 7.37 25.12 16.44
C ASN A 268 8.03 24.00 17.26
N ILE A 269 7.97 22.74 16.80
CA ILE A 269 8.49 21.55 17.49
C ILE A 269 9.70 20.97 16.73
N TYR A 270 9.66 20.99 15.40
CA TYR A 270 10.63 20.38 14.50
C TYR A 270 11.25 21.39 13.54
N VAL A 271 12.55 21.23 13.26
CA VAL A 271 13.30 22.14 12.39
C VAL A 271 13.05 21.80 10.91
N PHE A 272 12.14 22.53 10.28
CA PHE A 272 11.92 22.52 8.83
C PHE A 272 12.68 23.64 8.12
N GLN A 273 13.10 23.40 6.87
CA GLN A 273 13.99 24.29 6.11
C GLN A 273 13.23 25.33 5.26
N ARG A 274 11.95 25.12 5.01
CA ARG A 274 11.05 25.98 4.23
C ARG A 274 9.95 26.59 5.10
N ASP A 275 9.34 27.63 4.56
CA ASP A 275 8.18 28.35 5.10
C ASP A 275 6.84 27.76 4.67
N HIS A 276 6.84 26.81 3.72
CA HIS A 276 5.63 26.26 3.11
C HIS A 276 5.62 24.72 3.08
N PRO A 277 4.52 24.05 3.51
CA PRO A 277 4.45 22.59 3.61
C PRO A 277 4.76 21.87 2.30
N CYS A 278 4.22 22.35 1.17
CA CYS A 278 4.47 21.75 -0.15
C CYS A 278 5.92 21.93 -0.64
N TYR A 279 6.64 22.95 -0.17
CA TYR A 279 8.06 23.12 -0.51
C TYR A 279 8.94 22.24 0.39
N GLU A 280 8.65 22.16 1.70
CA GLU A 280 9.32 21.22 2.60
C GLU A 280 9.10 19.75 2.14
N ALA A 281 7.90 19.43 1.68
CA ALA A 281 7.56 18.14 1.08
C ALA A 281 8.40 17.81 -0.16
N PHE A 282 8.69 18.80 -1.01
CA PHE A 282 9.61 18.64 -2.14
C PHE A 282 11.04 18.34 -1.66
N GLU A 283 11.56 19.08 -0.66
CA GLU A 283 12.91 18.87 -0.12
C GLU A 283 13.07 17.44 0.45
N TYR A 284 12.11 16.97 1.25
CA TYR A 284 12.13 15.59 1.75
C TYR A 284 11.99 14.55 0.63
N GLY A 285 11.14 14.80 -0.37
CA GLY A 285 10.99 13.88 -1.50
C GLY A 285 12.27 13.80 -2.35
N MET A 286 13.00 14.90 -2.50
CA MET A 286 14.30 14.92 -3.19
C MET A 286 15.38 14.19 -2.38
N LYS A 287 15.45 14.40 -1.05
CA LYS A 287 16.32 13.61 -0.16
C LYS A 287 16.01 12.10 -0.25
N ALA A 288 14.72 11.73 -0.37
CA ALA A 288 14.31 10.35 -0.60
C ALA A 288 14.84 9.78 -1.93
N ALA A 289 14.74 10.56 -3.01
CA ALA A 289 15.24 10.17 -4.33
C ALA A 289 16.78 10.05 -4.38
N GLU A 290 17.52 10.98 -3.76
CA GLU A 290 18.99 10.97 -3.73
C GLU A 290 19.56 9.73 -3.02
N LEU A 291 18.86 9.20 -2.02
CA LEU A 291 19.19 7.96 -1.31
C LEU A 291 18.70 6.69 -2.03
N SER A 292 17.89 6.81 -3.08
CA SER A 292 17.45 5.68 -3.90
C SER A 292 18.42 5.40 -5.04
N PRO A 293 18.59 4.13 -5.47
CA PRO A 293 19.36 3.82 -6.68
C PRO A 293 18.75 4.53 -7.90
N LYS A 294 19.57 5.25 -8.65
CA LYS A 294 19.17 5.85 -9.94
C LYS A 294 18.67 4.73 -10.86
N GLN A 295 17.63 5.02 -11.65
CA GLN A 295 16.88 4.03 -12.45
C GLN A 295 16.00 3.03 -11.65
N SER A 296 15.86 3.17 -10.32
CA SER A 296 14.91 2.36 -9.55
C SER A 296 13.48 2.93 -9.54
N LEU A 297 12.50 2.04 -9.36
CA LEU A 297 11.10 2.38 -9.08
C LEU A 297 10.95 3.36 -7.91
N PHE A 298 11.79 3.25 -6.88
CA PHE A 298 11.77 4.15 -5.72
C PHE A 298 12.21 5.57 -6.11
N PHE A 299 13.35 5.70 -6.82
CA PHE A 299 13.79 6.98 -7.38
C PHE A 299 12.70 7.64 -8.23
N ALA A 300 12.08 6.86 -9.13
CA ALA A 300 10.98 7.30 -9.99
C ALA A 300 9.81 7.88 -9.19
N ARG A 301 9.34 7.12 -8.19
CA ARG A 301 8.20 7.47 -7.33
C ARG A 301 8.50 8.71 -6.49
N HIS A 302 9.70 8.79 -5.90
CA HIS A 302 10.10 9.92 -5.07
C HIS A 302 10.23 11.21 -5.89
N CYS A 303 10.98 11.21 -6.99
CA CYS A 303 11.10 12.39 -7.87
C CYS A 303 9.74 12.88 -8.41
N LEU A 304 8.84 11.97 -8.78
CA LEU A 304 7.49 12.35 -9.23
C LEU A 304 6.69 13.02 -8.11
N GLN A 305 6.64 12.40 -6.93
CA GLN A 305 5.93 12.96 -5.77
C GLN A 305 6.50 14.33 -5.35
N SER A 306 7.82 14.50 -5.36
CA SER A 306 8.46 15.81 -5.12
C SER A 306 8.01 16.85 -6.14
N SER A 307 7.96 16.47 -7.42
CA SER A 307 7.56 17.35 -8.52
C SER A 307 6.10 17.80 -8.37
N GLU A 308 5.21 16.91 -7.90
CA GLU A 308 3.82 17.23 -7.56
C GLU A 308 3.74 18.21 -6.38
N SER A 309 4.53 17.99 -5.31
CA SER A 309 4.61 18.92 -4.18
C SER A 309 5.10 20.31 -4.59
N LEU A 310 6.13 20.38 -5.44
CA LEU A 310 6.67 21.64 -5.93
C LEU A 310 5.70 22.37 -6.89
N LEU A 311 4.94 21.63 -7.71
CA LEU A 311 3.86 22.20 -8.53
C LEU A 311 2.72 22.77 -7.64
N MET A 312 2.30 22.03 -6.61
CA MET A 312 1.29 22.50 -5.65
C MET A 312 1.74 23.77 -4.89
N TYR A 313 3.04 23.94 -4.66
CA TYR A 313 3.58 25.22 -4.19
C TYR A 313 3.55 26.30 -5.28
N ALA A 314 4.01 26.01 -6.50
CA ALA A 314 4.13 26.96 -7.60
C ALA A 314 2.80 27.68 -7.92
N VAL A 315 1.67 26.97 -7.90
CA VAL A 315 0.36 27.56 -8.18
C VAL A 315 -0.10 28.56 -7.10
N GLN A 316 0.42 28.44 -5.87
CA GLN A 316 0.13 29.33 -4.74
C GLN A 316 1.06 30.57 -4.71
N VAL A 317 2.27 30.49 -5.28
CA VAL A 317 3.22 31.60 -5.34
C VAL A 317 2.66 32.74 -6.21
N THR A 318 2.45 33.92 -5.63
CA THR A 318 1.88 35.09 -6.33
C THR A 318 2.88 35.82 -7.22
N ASP A 319 4.17 35.80 -6.91
CA ASP A 319 5.20 36.40 -7.75
C ASP A 319 5.40 35.59 -9.04
N LEU A 320 5.16 36.22 -10.19
CA LEU A 320 5.21 35.56 -11.50
C LEU A 320 6.63 35.14 -11.91
N THR A 321 7.66 35.83 -11.42
CA THR A 321 9.07 35.52 -11.74
C THR A 321 9.53 34.28 -10.98
N GLN A 322 9.23 34.23 -9.68
CA GLN A 322 9.46 33.10 -8.80
C GLN A 322 8.64 31.89 -9.25
N ARG A 323 7.34 32.06 -9.53
CA ARG A 323 6.48 31.01 -10.09
C ARG A 323 7.06 30.43 -11.38
N LYS A 324 7.48 31.27 -12.33
CA LYS A 324 8.10 30.82 -13.59
C LYS A 324 9.38 30.02 -13.35
N LYS A 325 10.23 30.45 -12.41
CA LYS A 325 11.44 29.70 -12.03
C LYS A 325 11.08 28.33 -11.44
N ILE A 326 10.14 28.27 -10.50
CA ILE A 326 9.72 27.02 -9.86
C ILE A 326 9.12 26.06 -10.89
N LEU A 327 8.25 26.53 -11.80
CA LEU A 327 7.69 25.69 -12.87
C LEU A 327 8.79 25.12 -13.78
N ALA A 328 9.83 25.90 -14.11
CA ALA A 328 10.98 25.41 -14.86
C ALA A 328 11.77 24.35 -14.08
N ASP A 329 11.96 24.52 -12.77
CA ASP A 329 12.58 23.51 -11.91
C ASP A 329 11.74 22.20 -11.91
N VAL A 330 10.41 22.29 -11.81
CA VAL A 330 9.52 21.11 -11.90
C VAL A 330 9.68 20.37 -13.24
N ILE A 331 9.77 21.08 -14.38
CA ILE A 331 10.04 20.45 -15.69
C ILE A 331 11.34 19.64 -15.63
N VAL A 332 12.42 20.21 -15.08
CA VAL A 332 13.73 19.53 -14.95
C VAL A 332 13.63 18.26 -14.10
N TYR A 333 12.87 18.26 -13.00
CA TYR A 333 12.69 17.06 -12.16
C TYR A 333 11.81 16.00 -12.83
N LEU A 334 10.75 16.39 -13.54
CA LEU A 334 9.93 15.45 -14.32
C LEU A 334 10.71 14.84 -15.49
N GLN A 335 11.60 15.62 -16.15
CA GLN A 335 12.53 15.07 -17.14
C GLN A 335 13.45 14.01 -16.53
N LYS A 336 13.95 14.17 -15.29
CA LYS A 336 14.70 13.11 -14.60
C LYS A 336 13.86 11.85 -14.40
N VAL A 337 12.59 11.97 -13.96
CA VAL A 337 11.67 10.82 -13.83
C VAL A 337 11.57 10.07 -15.15
N ILE A 338 11.40 10.78 -16.26
CA ILE A 338 11.23 10.21 -17.60
C ILE A 338 12.53 9.57 -18.12
N PHE A 339 13.68 10.25 -18.03
CA PHE A 339 14.92 9.77 -18.67
C PHE A 339 15.73 8.79 -17.82
N GLU A 340 15.64 8.84 -16.50
CA GLU A 340 16.28 7.83 -15.65
C GLU A 340 15.48 6.51 -15.66
N ASN A 341 14.15 6.57 -15.83
CA ASN A 341 13.33 5.37 -16.08
C ASN A 341 13.17 5.16 -17.59
N ASN A 342 14.25 4.72 -18.23
CA ASN A 342 14.27 4.43 -19.66
C ASN A 342 13.19 3.39 -20.06
N ILE A 343 12.93 3.26 -21.37
CA ILE A 343 11.90 2.37 -21.93
C ILE A 343 12.04 0.91 -21.46
N ALA A 344 13.26 0.42 -21.20
CA ALA A 344 13.47 -0.93 -20.70
C ALA A 344 12.93 -1.06 -19.26
N GLU A 345 13.23 -0.12 -18.35
CA GLU A 345 12.68 -0.13 -16.98
C GLU A 345 11.15 -0.01 -16.96
N ILE A 346 10.58 0.84 -17.81
CA ILE A 346 9.14 1.00 -17.98
C ILE A 346 8.47 -0.33 -18.40
N SER A 347 9.14 -1.11 -19.26
CA SER A 347 8.61 -2.39 -19.72
C SER A 347 8.61 -3.52 -18.67
N LYS A 348 9.38 -3.38 -17.57
CA LYS A 348 9.52 -4.43 -16.55
C LYS A 348 8.34 -4.51 -15.57
N SER A 349 7.60 -3.44 -15.33
CA SER A 349 6.52 -3.47 -14.34
C SER A 349 5.37 -2.52 -14.64
N LYS A 350 4.17 -2.96 -14.30
CA LYS A 350 2.95 -2.14 -14.37
C LYS A 350 3.09 -0.85 -13.56
N GLU A 351 3.79 -0.87 -12.42
CA GLU A 351 3.98 0.33 -11.60
C GLU A 351 4.94 1.35 -12.25
N GLN A 352 6.07 0.92 -12.83
CA GLN A 352 6.95 1.84 -13.58
C GLN A 352 6.21 2.50 -14.75
N LEU A 353 5.40 1.73 -15.48
CA LEU A 353 4.56 2.28 -16.55
C LEU A 353 3.54 3.30 -16.03
N PHE A 354 2.91 3.07 -14.88
CA PHE A 354 2.01 4.04 -14.27
C PHE A 354 2.74 5.33 -13.86
N ILE A 355 3.92 5.22 -13.24
CA ILE A 355 4.72 6.39 -12.85
C ILE A 355 5.14 7.20 -14.08
N PHE A 356 5.53 6.56 -15.18
CA PHE A 356 5.82 7.25 -16.44
C PHE A 356 4.61 8.00 -16.99
N ILE A 357 3.43 7.35 -17.06
CA ILE A 357 2.19 7.97 -17.54
C ILE A 357 1.82 9.17 -16.65
N LYS A 358 1.85 8.99 -15.32
CA LYS A 358 1.58 10.06 -14.34
C LYS A 358 2.59 11.21 -14.47
N GLY A 359 3.87 10.93 -14.75
CA GLY A 359 4.89 11.94 -15.03
C GLY A 359 4.58 12.80 -16.26
N ILE A 360 4.04 12.20 -17.33
CA ILE A 360 3.56 12.96 -18.50
C ILE A 360 2.35 13.83 -18.13
N TYR A 361 1.42 13.32 -17.31
CA TYR A 361 0.28 14.10 -16.84
C TYR A 361 0.71 15.34 -16.03
N VAL A 362 1.63 15.17 -15.07
CA VAL A 362 2.15 16.31 -14.29
C VAL A 362 2.92 17.27 -15.19
N MET A 363 3.64 16.80 -16.22
CA MET A 363 4.27 17.68 -17.22
C MET A 363 3.22 18.51 -17.98
N ALA A 364 2.10 17.91 -18.39
CA ALA A 364 1.00 18.63 -19.03
C ALA A 364 0.42 19.72 -18.09
N LEU A 365 0.22 19.42 -16.81
CA LEU A 365 -0.25 20.40 -15.82
C LEU A 365 0.74 21.57 -15.62
N VAL A 366 2.05 21.29 -15.56
CA VAL A 366 3.10 22.33 -15.43
C VAL A 366 3.10 23.26 -16.64
N LEU A 367 2.98 22.70 -17.85
CA LEU A 367 2.89 23.47 -19.09
C LEU A 367 1.59 24.27 -19.20
N GLY A 368 0.47 23.71 -18.75
CA GLY A 368 -0.81 24.44 -18.63
C GLY A 368 -0.74 25.62 -17.65
N CYS A 369 0.12 25.52 -16.62
CA CYS A 369 0.42 26.63 -15.70
C CYS A 369 1.44 27.64 -16.24
N SER A 370 1.99 27.43 -17.45
CA SER A 370 2.92 28.39 -18.08
C SER A 370 2.18 29.62 -18.59
N ASN A 371 2.91 30.73 -18.68
CA ASN A 371 2.42 31.99 -19.24
C ASN A 371 2.56 32.07 -20.78
N THR A 372 2.99 31.00 -21.46
CA THR A 372 3.11 30.99 -22.93
C THR A 372 2.04 30.10 -23.57
N SER A 373 1.41 30.59 -24.64
CA SER A 373 0.41 29.83 -25.40
C SER A 373 1.01 28.60 -26.12
N ALA A 374 2.32 28.63 -26.42
CA ALA A 374 3.03 27.49 -27.00
C ALA A 374 3.16 26.33 -26.00
N ASP A 375 3.56 26.63 -24.74
CA ASP A 375 3.63 25.63 -23.68
C ASP A 375 2.25 25.04 -23.40
N GLN A 376 1.22 25.89 -23.24
CA GLN A 376 -0.16 25.47 -22.99
C GLN A 376 -0.66 24.54 -24.11
N TYR A 377 -0.48 24.93 -25.38
CA TYR A 377 -0.86 24.13 -26.54
C TYR A 377 -0.12 22.78 -26.60
N PHE A 378 1.16 22.73 -26.24
CA PHE A 378 1.89 21.46 -26.13
C PHE A 378 1.39 20.62 -24.94
N GLY A 379 1.04 21.26 -23.81
CA GLY A 379 0.41 20.64 -22.64
C GLY A 379 -0.88 19.90 -22.99
N ASP A 380 -1.80 20.54 -23.72
CA ASP A 380 -3.05 19.93 -24.20
C ASP A 380 -2.80 18.63 -25.00
N TYR A 381 -1.71 18.58 -25.77
CA TYR A 381 -1.34 17.39 -26.54
C TYR A 381 -0.66 16.32 -25.70
N LEU A 382 0.14 16.69 -24.69
CA LEU A 382 0.63 15.74 -23.70
C LEU A 382 -0.51 15.13 -22.87
N GLU A 383 -1.54 15.90 -22.52
CA GLU A 383 -2.73 15.38 -21.85
C GLU A 383 -3.46 14.34 -22.71
N LYS A 384 -3.74 14.65 -23.98
CA LYS A 384 -4.35 13.70 -24.94
C LYS A 384 -3.55 12.40 -25.05
N ALA A 385 -2.21 12.49 -25.12
CA ALA A 385 -1.33 11.32 -25.18
C ALA A 385 -1.30 10.55 -23.86
N CYS A 386 -1.29 11.24 -22.72
CA CYS A 386 -1.41 10.62 -21.41
C CYS A 386 -2.73 9.85 -21.26
N LEU A 387 -3.86 10.44 -21.65
CA LEU A 387 -5.18 9.78 -21.62
C LEU A 387 -5.23 8.55 -22.53
N TYR A 388 -4.62 8.60 -23.72
CA TYR A 388 -4.46 7.44 -24.59
C TYR A 388 -3.66 6.32 -23.90
N LEU A 389 -2.49 6.64 -23.34
CA LEU A 389 -1.64 5.68 -22.64
C LEU A 389 -2.33 5.11 -21.39
N TYR A 390 -3.02 5.94 -20.63
CA TYR A 390 -3.76 5.52 -19.44
C TYR A 390 -4.93 4.58 -19.77
N ARG A 391 -5.67 4.85 -20.86
CA ARG A 391 -6.71 3.93 -21.36
C ARG A 391 -6.14 2.56 -21.72
N LYS A 392 -5.01 2.51 -22.43
CA LYS A 392 -4.32 1.24 -22.76
C LYS A 392 -3.77 0.54 -21.51
N TYR A 393 -3.16 1.30 -20.59
CA TYR A 393 -2.70 0.81 -19.29
C TYR A 393 -3.83 0.15 -18.47
N SER A 394 -5.03 0.71 -18.48
CA SER A 394 -6.19 0.16 -17.76
C SER A 394 -6.62 -1.22 -18.31
N LEU A 395 -6.36 -1.52 -19.59
CA LEU A 395 -6.63 -2.83 -20.19
C LEU A 395 -5.67 -3.93 -19.73
N LEU A 396 -4.57 -3.60 -19.05
CA LEU A 396 -3.63 -4.57 -18.47
C LEU A 396 -4.24 -5.37 -17.30
N GLY A 397 -5.37 -4.90 -16.74
CA GLY A 397 -6.13 -5.63 -15.72
C GLY A 397 -5.28 -6.11 -14.53
N ILE A 398 -5.50 -7.36 -14.12
CA ILE A 398 -4.67 -8.05 -13.12
C ILE A 398 -3.47 -8.73 -13.78
N ASP A 399 -3.58 -9.11 -15.07
CA ASP A 399 -2.62 -9.92 -15.83
C ASP A 399 -1.21 -9.30 -15.95
N GLY A 400 -1.08 -7.98 -15.75
CA GLY A 400 0.21 -7.27 -15.75
C GLY A 400 0.92 -7.27 -17.10
N LEU A 401 2.15 -6.73 -17.14
CA LEU A 401 2.96 -6.66 -18.37
C LEU A 401 3.59 -8.00 -18.78
N GLU A 402 3.78 -8.92 -17.83
CA GLU A 402 4.42 -10.22 -18.06
C GLU A 402 3.52 -11.22 -18.82
N SER A 403 2.21 -11.02 -18.77
CA SER A 403 1.27 -11.80 -19.57
C SER A 403 1.45 -11.51 -21.07
N LYS A 404 1.19 -12.52 -21.93
CA LYS A 404 1.21 -12.33 -23.39
C LYS A 404 0.34 -11.13 -23.82
N ARG A 405 -0.87 -11.04 -23.26
CA ARG A 405 -1.82 -9.94 -23.49
C ARG A 405 -1.24 -8.58 -23.07
N GLY A 406 -0.62 -8.51 -21.90
CA GLY A 406 0.01 -7.29 -21.40
C GLY A 406 1.19 -6.83 -22.25
N GLY A 407 2.04 -7.77 -22.68
CA GLY A 407 3.12 -7.52 -23.63
C GLY A 407 2.61 -7.03 -24.99
N ASP A 408 1.48 -7.54 -25.49
CA ASP A 408 0.86 -7.07 -26.73
C ASP A 408 0.25 -5.67 -26.58
N ILE A 409 -0.46 -5.37 -25.47
CA ILE A 409 -0.93 -4.02 -25.13
C ILE A 409 0.24 -3.03 -25.03
N PHE A 410 1.36 -3.43 -24.42
CA PHE A 410 2.55 -2.59 -24.32
C PHE A 410 3.18 -2.29 -25.68
N LYS A 411 3.20 -3.26 -26.62
CA LYS A 411 3.65 -3.03 -28.01
C LYS A 411 2.79 -2.00 -28.73
N GLU A 412 1.48 -1.93 -28.46
CA GLU A 412 0.61 -0.89 -29.01
C GLU A 412 0.92 0.51 -28.45
N MET A 413 1.32 0.59 -27.18
CA MET A 413 1.72 1.86 -26.53
C MET A 413 3.11 2.33 -26.96
N LEU A 414 4.00 1.39 -27.32
CA LEU A 414 5.43 1.63 -27.56
C LEU A 414 5.75 2.72 -28.61
N PRO A 415 5.03 2.89 -29.73
CA PRO A 415 5.26 3.99 -30.67
C PRO A 415 5.05 5.37 -30.03
N ALA A 416 3.94 5.55 -29.31
CA ALA A 416 3.64 6.81 -28.61
C ALA A 416 4.68 7.10 -27.50
N ILE A 417 5.04 6.07 -26.71
CA ILE A 417 6.11 6.15 -25.70
C ILE A 417 7.43 6.62 -26.34
N LYS A 418 7.84 6.02 -27.46
CA LYS A 418 9.09 6.37 -28.14
C LYS A 418 9.13 7.83 -28.62
N ILE A 419 8.05 8.34 -29.21
CA ILE A 419 8.01 9.74 -29.66
C ILE A 419 8.01 10.70 -28.47
N LEU A 420 7.24 10.40 -27.41
CA LEU A 420 7.26 11.18 -26.17
C LEU A 420 8.68 11.26 -25.56
N PHE A 421 9.42 10.15 -25.54
CA PHE A 421 10.83 10.13 -25.11
C PHE A 421 11.72 11.07 -25.94
N ILE A 422 11.56 11.09 -27.27
CA ILE A 422 12.37 11.94 -28.16
C ILE A 422 12.03 13.42 -27.97
N THR A 423 10.75 13.74 -27.86
CA THR A 423 10.26 15.13 -27.76
C THR A 423 10.53 15.71 -26.38
N LEU A 424 10.28 14.98 -25.29
CA LEU A 424 10.49 15.52 -23.94
C LEU A 424 11.98 15.65 -23.55
N LYS A 425 12.89 14.99 -24.28
CA LYS A 425 14.33 15.03 -23.99
C LYS A 425 14.94 16.39 -24.35
N GLU A 426 14.57 16.91 -25.51
CA GLU A 426 14.95 18.25 -25.98
C GLU A 426 13.69 18.82 -26.65
N PRO A 427 12.81 19.53 -25.89
CA PRO A 427 11.49 19.95 -26.37
C PRO A 427 11.56 21.17 -27.29
N THR A 428 12.30 21.05 -28.40
CA THR A 428 12.35 22.09 -29.44
C THR A 428 11.00 22.21 -30.15
N ILE A 429 10.72 23.38 -30.74
CA ILE A 429 9.45 23.66 -31.42
C ILE A 429 9.19 22.63 -32.54
N GLU A 430 10.24 22.24 -33.26
CA GLU A 430 10.18 21.24 -34.33
C GLU A 430 9.81 19.85 -33.80
N ARG A 431 10.33 19.46 -32.63
CA ARG A 431 10.01 18.16 -32.00
C ARG A 431 8.63 18.13 -31.35
N GLN A 432 8.15 19.26 -30.84
CA GLN A 432 6.78 19.41 -30.38
C GLN A 432 5.81 19.28 -31.57
N ALA A 433 6.04 20.02 -32.66
CA ALA A 433 5.23 19.95 -33.89
C ALA A 433 5.26 18.56 -34.55
N TYR A 434 6.43 17.90 -34.57
CA TYR A 434 6.55 16.52 -35.04
C TYR A 434 5.75 15.54 -34.18
N PHE A 435 5.81 15.65 -32.85
CA PHE A 435 5.02 14.82 -31.95
C PHE A 435 3.52 15.01 -32.17
N ILE A 436 3.05 16.25 -32.24
CA ILE A 436 1.64 16.59 -32.48
C ILE A 436 1.13 15.91 -33.76
N THR A 437 1.82 16.16 -34.88
CA THR A 437 1.46 15.59 -36.19
C THR A 437 1.49 14.06 -36.19
N SER A 438 2.52 13.47 -35.57
CA SER A 438 2.68 12.02 -35.50
C SER A 438 1.61 11.36 -34.62
N PHE A 439 1.30 11.95 -33.46
CA PHE A 439 0.32 11.43 -32.53
C PHE A 439 -1.09 11.45 -33.12
N ASP A 440 -1.48 12.53 -33.80
CA ASP A 440 -2.78 12.58 -34.49
C ASP A 440 -2.87 11.53 -35.61
N SER A 441 -1.79 11.23 -36.34
CA SER A 441 -1.77 10.13 -37.34
C SER A 441 -1.88 8.72 -36.71
N MET A 442 -1.34 8.53 -35.50
CA MET A 442 -1.52 7.29 -34.74
C MET A 442 -2.95 7.14 -34.22
N LYS A 443 -3.62 8.27 -33.93
CA LYS A 443 -5.00 8.31 -33.49
C LYS A 443 -5.96 7.94 -34.62
N THR A 444 -5.82 8.53 -35.80
CA THR A 444 -6.74 8.30 -36.94
C THR A 444 -6.62 6.90 -37.54
N SER A 445 -5.46 6.26 -37.47
CA SER A 445 -5.23 4.94 -38.09
C SER A 445 -5.82 3.73 -37.33
N LYS A 446 -6.36 3.91 -36.11
CA LYS A 446 -6.85 2.78 -35.28
C LYS A 446 -8.07 3.05 -34.38
N ILE A 447 -8.68 4.25 -34.39
CA ILE A 447 -9.80 4.55 -33.46
C ILE A 447 -11.18 4.16 -34.00
N GLU A 448 -11.42 4.23 -35.31
CA GLU A 448 -12.74 3.91 -35.88
C GLU A 448 -13.14 2.43 -35.62
N GLU A 449 -12.21 1.48 -35.68
CA GLU A 449 -12.46 0.08 -35.28
C GLU A 449 -12.60 -0.13 -33.76
N MET A 450 -12.09 0.78 -32.92
CA MET A 450 -12.16 0.63 -31.45
C MET A 450 -13.43 1.20 -30.83
N GLU A 451 -14.01 2.27 -31.38
CA GLU A 451 -15.22 2.88 -30.80
C GLU A 451 -16.46 1.97 -30.97
N ASP A 452 -16.60 1.30 -32.12
CA ASP A 452 -17.65 0.28 -32.36
C ASP A 452 -17.48 -0.97 -31.47
N ASN A 453 -16.23 -1.39 -31.22
CA ASN A 453 -15.94 -2.50 -30.32
C ASN A 453 -16.17 -2.17 -28.84
N ILE A 454 -16.10 -0.89 -28.45
CA ILE A 454 -16.43 -0.45 -27.08
C ILE A 454 -17.94 -0.44 -26.85
N HIS A 455 -18.75 -0.09 -27.86
CA HIS A 455 -20.21 -0.15 -27.75
C HIS A 455 -20.71 -1.60 -27.57
N ASN A 456 -20.06 -2.56 -28.24
CA ASN A 456 -20.36 -3.99 -28.12
C ASN A 456 -19.65 -4.68 -26.92
N GLY A 457 -18.54 -4.11 -26.42
CA GLY A 457 -17.73 -4.66 -25.33
C GLY A 457 -18.33 -4.54 -23.92
N CYS A 458 -19.51 -3.92 -23.78
CA CYS A 458 -20.21 -3.74 -22.51
C CYS A 458 -20.84 -5.05 -21.95
N SER A 459 -20.44 -6.21 -22.47
CA SER A 459 -20.82 -7.55 -21.98
C SER A 459 -20.07 -7.96 -20.71
N LEU A 460 -18.77 -7.62 -20.59
CA LEU A 460 -17.95 -7.94 -19.42
C LEU A 460 -18.46 -7.27 -18.13
N ASN A 461 -19.05 -6.08 -18.25
CA ASN A 461 -19.64 -5.40 -17.10
C ASN A 461 -20.92 -6.11 -16.61
N LYS A 462 -21.68 -6.75 -17.51
CA LYS A 462 -22.84 -7.60 -17.14
C LYS A 462 -22.43 -8.90 -16.45
N GLU A 463 -21.31 -9.49 -16.85
CA GLU A 463 -20.77 -10.70 -16.22
C GLU A 463 -20.16 -10.40 -14.85
N TYR A 464 -19.52 -9.24 -14.68
CA TYR A 464 -19.07 -8.72 -13.39
C TYR A 464 -20.26 -8.39 -12.46
N GLU A 465 -21.29 -7.67 -12.95
CA GLU A 465 -22.55 -7.41 -12.25
C GLU A 465 -23.25 -8.69 -11.80
N LYS A 466 -23.33 -9.71 -12.68
CA LYS A 466 -23.91 -11.02 -12.36
C LYS A 466 -23.10 -11.71 -11.26
N THR A 467 -21.78 -11.78 -11.40
CA THR A 467 -20.88 -12.37 -10.40
C THR A 467 -20.95 -11.63 -9.05
N ARG A 468 -21.17 -10.31 -9.08
CA ARG A 468 -21.37 -9.49 -7.89
C ARG A 468 -22.71 -9.80 -7.21
N LYS A 469 -23.82 -9.85 -7.97
CA LYS A 469 -25.15 -10.19 -7.47
C LYS A 469 -25.20 -11.61 -6.88
N GLU A 470 -24.61 -12.59 -7.56
CA GLU A 470 -24.45 -13.95 -7.05
C GLU A 470 -23.64 -13.99 -5.73
N ARG A 471 -22.62 -13.15 -5.56
CA ARG A 471 -21.87 -13.03 -4.29
C ARG A 471 -22.67 -12.34 -3.20
N GLU A 472 -23.40 -11.28 -3.51
CA GLU A 472 -24.26 -10.57 -2.57
C GLU A 472 -25.44 -11.44 -2.10
N GLU A 473 -26.00 -12.28 -2.97
CA GLU A 473 -27.01 -13.28 -2.64
C GLU A 473 -26.44 -14.40 -1.76
N ASN A 474 -25.30 -14.99 -2.12
CA ASN A 474 -24.62 -15.98 -1.27
C ASN A 474 -24.24 -15.39 0.11
N TYR A 475 -23.83 -14.12 0.18
CA TYR A 475 -23.52 -13.45 1.43
C TYR A 475 -24.77 -13.18 2.27
N LYS A 476 -25.88 -12.76 1.64
CA LYS A 476 -27.19 -12.64 2.30
C LYS A 476 -27.66 -13.99 2.83
N GLN A 477 -27.50 -15.07 2.05
CA GLN A 477 -27.92 -16.42 2.44
C GLN A 477 -27.08 -16.96 3.61
N SER A 478 -25.75 -16.80 3.56
CA SER A 478 -24.86 -17.13 4.70
C SER A 478 -25.11 -16.25 5.93
N SER A 479 -25.47 -14.98 5.75
CA SER A 479 -25.89 -14.08 6.84
C SER A 479 -27.25 -14.49 7.42
N TYR A 480 -28.19 -14.96 6.61
CA TYR A 480 -29.46 -15.51 7.06
C TYR A 480 -29.28 -16.83 7.82
N GLU A 481 -28.44 -17.75 7.34
CA GLU A 481 -28.10 -18.99 8.06
C GLU A 481 -27.38 -18.69 9.39
N SER A 482 -26.43 -17.75 9.40
CA SER A 482 -25.74 -17.32 10.62
C SER A 482 -26.68 -16.64 11.62
N LYS A 483 -27.63 -15.82 11.13
CA LYS A 483 -28.69 -15.24 11.96
C LYS A 483 -29.66 -16.29 12.46
N LEU A 484 -30.04 -17.28 11.65
CA LEU A 484 -30.94 -18.36 12.07
C LEU A 484 -30.30 -19.22 13.17
N ILE A 485 -29.00 -19.55 13.05
CA ILE A 485 -28.23 -20.23 14.10
C ILE A 485 -28.15 -19.38 15.37
N ALA A 486 -27.90 -18.07 15.25
CA ALA A 486 -27.89 -17.16 16.39
C ALA A 486 -29.28 -16.98 17.04
N THR A 487 -30.37 -16.98 16.26
CA THR A 487 -31.74 -16.92 16.77
C THR A 487 -32.10 -18.20 17.51
N LEU A 488 -31.79 -19.39 16.95
CA LEU A 488 -32.01 -20.67 17.62
C LEU A 488 -31.22 -20.78 18.93
N GLN A 489 -29.97 -20.29 18.97
CA GLN A 489 -29.16 -20.24 20.20
C GLN A 489 -29.67 -19.19 21.22
N ASN A 490 -30.39 -18.16 20.77
CA ASN A 490 -31.00 -17.16 21.64
C ASN A 490 -32.42 -17.53 22.08
N GLU A 491 -33.17 -18.35 21.35
CA GLU A 491 -34.48 -18.88 21.79
C GLU A 491 -34.30 -19.83 22.99
N ASP A 492 -33.25 -20.64 23.02
CA ASP A 492 -32.87 -21.45 24.18
C ASP A 492 -32.50 -20.60 25.42
N ARG A 493 -31.96 -19.39 25.23
CA ARG A 493 -31.61 -18.46 26.33
C ARG A 493 -32.81 -17.60 26.77
N ASN A 494 -33.58 -17.08 25.83
CA ASN A 494 -34.70 -16.18 26.10
C ASN A 494 -35.96 -16.89 26.64
N SER A 495 -35.98 -18.23 26.62
CA SER A 495 -36.95 -19.03 27.39
C SER A 495 -36.85 -18.85 28.92
N LYS A 496 -35.78 -18.21 29.43
CA LYS A 496 -35.54 -18.04 30.88
C LYS A 496 -35.68 -16.61 31.41
N GLU A 497 -35.61 -15.57 30.58
CA GLU A 497 -35.60 -14.17 31.06
C GLU A 497 -36.47 -13.23 30.23
N ALA A 498 -37.80 -13.31 30.41
CA ALA A 498 -38.71 -12.20 30.07
C ALA A 498 -40.06 -12.28 30.84
N LYS A 499 -40.18 -11.51 31.93
CA LYS A 499 -41.48 -11.05 32.46
C LYS A 499 -41.42 -9.52 32.58
N GLN A 500 -42.47 -8.85 32.09
CA GLN A 500 -42.74 -7.39 32.14
C GLN A 500 -41.83 -6.51 31.25
N ARG A 501 -42.28 -5.39 30.65
CA ARG A 501 -43.60 -4.83 30.22
C ARG A 501 -43.23 -3.70 29.18
N VAL A 502 -43.84 -3.60 28.00
CA VAL A 502 -44.91 -2.63 27.62
C VAL A 502 -44.61 -1.17 28.03
N SER A 503 -44.68 -0.07 27.23
CA SER A 503 -44.82 0.22 25.77
C SER A 503 -44.64 1.77 25.55
N PRO A 504 -44.59 2.31 24.30
CA PRO A 504 -44.10 3.68 23.98
C PRO A 504 -45.22 4.70 23.62
N VAL A 505 -44.85 5.90 23.09
CA VAL A 505 -45.57 6.65 22.02
C VAL A 505 -44.72 7.82 21.45
N ASP A 506 -44.96 8.17 20.18
CA ASP A 506 -44.19 9.05 19.28
C ASP A 506 -44.75 10.51 19.12
N ILE A 507 -44.17 11.31 18.21
CA ILE A 507 -44.82 12.00 17.03
C ILE A 507 -44.15 13.37 16.64
N SER A 508 -43.59 13.40 15.40
CA SER A 508 -43.58 14.40 14.26
C SER A 508 -43.92 15.92 14.45
N GLU A 509 -43.73 16.88 13.51
CA GLU A 509 -42.92 17.12 12.26
C GLU A 509 -43.15 18.61 11.78
N ASP A 510 -42.61 18.99 10.60
CA ASP A 510 -42.94 20.17 9.74
C ASP A 510 -42.44 21.59 10.15
N SER A 511 -42.26 22.58 9.24
CA SER A 511 -41.52 22.69 7.95
C SER A 511 -41.53 24.17 7.46
N GLY A 512 -40.62 24.59 6.58
CA GLY A 512 -40.66 25.96 5.99
C GLY A 512 -39.41 26.38 5.18
N ILE A 513 -39.62 27.01 4.01
CA ILE A 513 -38.60 27.36 2.99
C ILE A 513 -38.65 28.89 2.71
N VAL A 514 -37.55 29.55 2.27
CA VAL A 514 -37.49 30.55 1.16
C VAL A 514 -36.06 31.09 0.86
N LEU A 515 -35.64 30.86 -0.40
CA LEU A 515 -34.76 31.59 -1.35
C LEU A 515 -34.04 32.92 -0.96
N SER A 516 -32.76 33.11 -1.39
CA SER A 516 -32.41 33.87 -2.62
C SER A 516 -30.90 34.21 -2.86
N GLU A 517 -30.50 34.21 -4.14
CA GLU A 517 -29.38 34.93 -4.83
C GLU A 517 -27.89 34.46 -4.76
N GLU A 518 -27.25 34.43 -5.95
CA GLU A 518 -25.91 33.89 -6.25
C GLU A 518 -24.80 34.94 -6.38
N ARG A 519 -23.53 34.49 -6.25
CA ARG A 519 -22.40 34.96 -7.10
C ARG A 519 -21.31 33.87 -7.22
N VAL A 520 -20.64 33.83 -8.37
CA VAL A 520 -20.03 32.61 -8.93
C VAL A 520 -18.49 32.70 -8.98
N ASN A 521 -17.76 31.64 -8.59
CA ASN A 521 -16.31 31.47 -8.83
C ASN A 521 -15.89 29.99 -8.96
N LYS A 522 -14.79 29.71 -9.68
CA LYS A 522 -14.50 28.42 -10.34
C LYS A 522 -13.33 27.67 -9.70
N CYS A 523 -13.53 26.43 -9.22
CA CYS A 523 -12.50 25.61 -8.57
C CYS A 523 -11.97 24.45 -9.42
N MET A 524 -10.72 24.04 -9.13
CA MET A 524 -10.06 22.86 -9.70
C MET A 524 -10.47 21.59 -8.93
N VAL A 525 -10.46 20.43 -9.62
CA VAL A 525 -10.83 19.14 -9.03
C VAL A 525 -9.59 18.41 -8.50
N ASP A 526 -9.59 18.07 -7.21
CA ASP A 526 -8.56 17.24 -6.57
C ASP A 526 -8.99 15.76 -6.62
N THR A 527 -8.33 14.95 -7.45
CA THR A 527 -8.65 13.52 -7.59
C THR A 527 -7.91 12.69 -6.54
N ASN A 528 -8.56 12.39 -5.41
CA ASN A 528 -8.40 11.14 -4.64
C ASN A 528 -9.34 11.08 -3.42
N VAL A 529 -10.60 10.67 -3.62
CA VAL A 529 -11.44 10.09 -2.55
C VAL A 529 -12.22 8.90 -3.10
N VAL A 530 -11.85 7.69 -2.66
CA VAL A 530 -12.76 6.54 -2.60
C VAL A 530 -12.65 5.97 -1.19
N THR A 531 -13.33 6.60 -0.26
CA THR A 531 -13.68 6.02 1.04
C THR A 531 -15.15 5.63 0.99
N GLU A 532 -15.43 4.33 0.93
CA GLU A 532 -16.78 3.79 1.13
C GLU A 532 -17.13 3.93 2.62
N VAL A 533 -17.59 5.13 3.02
CA VAL A 533 -18.20 5.33 4.32
C VAL A 533 -19.59 4.71 4.28
N ARG A 534 -19.72 3.50 4.84
CA ARG A 534 -21.03 2.94 5.13
C ARG A 534 -21.65 3.68 6.31
N GLN A 535 -22.61 4.55 6.01
CA GLN A 535 -23.68 4.88 6.94
C GLN A 535 -25.00 4.39 6.32
N ASP A 536 -25.79 3.70 7.14
CA ASP A 536 -27.05 3.11 6.71
C ASP A 536 -28.11 4.20 6.45
N SER A 537 -29.05 3.86 5.56
CA SER A 537 -30.30 4.60 5.28
C SER A 537 -30.20 6.01 4.65
N CYS A 538 -29.96 6.07 3.33
CA CYS A 538 -30.90 6.79 2.44
C CYS A 538 -30.82 6.27 0.99
N ARG A 539 -31.97 6.22 0.30
CA ARG A 539 -32.07 5.79 -1.13
C ARG A 539 -32.34 7.02 -2.00
N ILE A 540 -31.57 7.19 -3.07
CA ILE A 540 -31.99 7.92 -4.27
C ILE A 540 -31.64 7.05 -5.48
N ASP A 541 -32.59 6.94 -6.41
CA ASP A 541 -32.50 6.12 -7.62
C ASP A 541 -31.88 6.93 -8.77
N CYS A 542 -30.98 6.33 -9.55
CA CYS A 542 -30.14 7.06 -10.52
C CYS A 542 -30.26 6.49 -11.94
N ASP A 543 -31.48 6.43 -12.47
CA ASP A 543 -31.75 6.28 -13.91
C ASP A 543 -32.25 7.61 -14.50
N THR A 544 -31.85 7.89 -15.75
CA THR A 544 -32.20 9.07 -16.58
C THR A 544 -31.31 10.32 -16.40
N VAL A 545 -30.53 10.67 -17.42
CA VAL A 545 -30.76 11.86 -18.30
C VAL A 545 -29.70 11.92 -19.42
N THR A 546 -30.18 12.05 -20.65
CA THR A 546 -29.39 12.27 -21.88
C THR A 546 -28.97 13.74 -22.07
N LYS A 547 -27.93 13.97 -22.88
CA LYS A 547 -27.33 15.28 -23.21
C LYS A 547 -28.31 16.42 -23.54
N GLU A 548 -27.98 17.62 -23.06
CA GLU A 548 -28.10 18.87 -23.83
C GLU A 548 -26.98 19.87 -23.44
N ARG A 549 -26.82 21.00 -24.16
CA ARG A 549 -25.64 21.89 -24.08
C ARG A 549 -25.95 23.32 -23.60
N CYS A 550 -25.30 23.71 -22.49
CA CYS A 550 -24.91 25.08 -22.07
C CYS A 550 -26.01 26.11 -21.73
N PRO A 551 -25.70 27.19 -20.96
CA PRO A 551 -24.59 27.40 -20.01
C PRO A 551 -25.08 27.76 -18.57
N GLU A 552 -24.14 28.05 -17.66
CA GLU A 552 -24.35 28.66 -16.32
C GLU A 552 -25.07 27.81 -15.24
N CYS A 553 -24.27 27.23 -14.34
CA CYS A 553 -24.50 27.11 -12.88
C CYS A 553 -23.25 26.48 -12.22
N MET A 554 -22.90 26.90 -11.01
CA MET A 554 -21.86 26.27 -10.18
C MET A 554 -22.36 26.10 -8.75
N ALA A 555 -21.90 25.03 -8.09
CA ALA A 555 -22.03 24.85 -6.65
C ALA A 555 -20.63 24.80 -6.01
N ASP A 556 -20.45 25.55 -4.93
CA ASP A 556 -19.23 25.65 -4.13
C ASP A 556 -19.25 24.60 -2.99
N PRO A 557 -18.19 23.79 -2.78
CA PRO A 557 -18.13 22.86 -1.65
C PRO A 557 -17.93 23.51 -0.27
N ASN A 558 -17.57 24.80 -0.18
CA ASN A 558 -17.33 25.50 1.09
C ASN A 558 -18.61 26.14 1.70
N ALA A 559 -19.69 25.36 1.81
CA ALA A 559 -20.93 25.84 2.45
C ALA A 559 -21.75 24.74 3.16
N VAL A 560 -21.33 24.33 4.38
CA VAL A 560 -22.25 24.17 5.52
C VAL A 560 -21.51 24.53 6.83
N THR A 561 -21.69 25.76 7.30
CA THR A 561 -21.65 26.05 8.74
C THR A 561 -22.97 25.63 9.38
N LYS A 562 -22.91 25.12 10.62
CA LYS A 562 -24.10 24.90 11.46
C LYS A 562 -24.88 26.20 11.62
N GLU A 563 -26.16 26.19 11.26
CA GLU A 563 -27.14 27.03 11.96
C GLU A 563 -27.55 26.36 13.27
N ARG A 564 -27.82 27.18 14.29
CA ARG A 564 -28.39 26.80 15.58
C ARG A 564 -29.76 27.46 15.69
N ASP A 565 -30.71 26.78 16.31
CA ASP A 565 -32.00 27.39 16.68
C ASP A 565 -31.81 28.66 17.54
N PRO A 566 -32.53 29.75 17.23
CA PRO A 566 -32.50 30.98 18.00
C PRO A 566 -33.74 31.13 18.89
N GLU A 567 -33.87 30.36 19.99
CA GLU A 567 -34.77 30.74 21.09
C GLU A 567 -34.29 30.27 22.48
N CYS A 568 -33.21 30.90 22.96
CA CYS A 568 -32.85 30.96 24.39
C CYS A 568 -31.88 32.13 24.65
N MET A 569 -32.41 33.36 24.63
CA MET A 569 -31.72 34.53 25.18
C MET A 569 -31.97 34.61 26.68
N ALA A 570 -30.92 34.40 27.49
CA ALA A 570 -30.90 34.80 28.89
C ALA A 570 -29.52 35.42 29.23
N ASP A 571 -29.56 36.60 29.84
CA ASP A 571 -28.45 37.55 29.99
C ASP A 571 -27.41 37.13 31.08
N PRO A 572 -26.10 37.08 30.78
CA PRO A 572 -25.05 36.84 31.77
C PRO A 572 -24.64 38.12 32.52
N ASN A 573 -25.60 38.82 33.15
CA ASN A 573 -25.32 39.83 34.17
C ASN A 573 -26.42 39.97 35.26
N ALA A 574 -26.97 38.84 35.70
CA ALA A 574 -27.84 38.77 36.88
C ALA A 574 -27.13 38.07 38.06
N VAL A 575 -26.51 38.86 38.95
CA VAL A 575 -26.00 38.37 40.24
C VAL A 575 -27.11 38.45 41.29
N THR A 576 -27.62 37.30 41.75
CA THR A 576 -28.27 37.19 43.06
C THR A 576 -27.93 35.85 43.73
N LYS A 577 -27.51 35.93 44.99
CA LYS A 577 -27.26 34.79 45.88
C LYS A 577 -28.57 34.09 46.25
N GLU A 578 -28.49 32.79 46.50
CA GLU A 578 -29.02 32.24 47.77
C GLU A 578 -28.14 31.08 48.26
N ARG A 579 -28.22 30.73 49.56
CA ARG A 579 -27.22 29.91 50.28
C ARG A 579 -27.81 28.60 50.83
N GLY A 580 -27.23 27.47 50.41
CA GLY A 580 -27.06 26.24 51.20
C GLY A 580 -28.33 25.55 51.74
N PRO A 581 -28.18 24.45 52.51
CA PRO A 581 -26.94 23.73 52.86
C PRO A 581 -26.87 22.36 52.11
N GLU A 582 -25.94 21.41 52.30
CA GLU A 582 -24.83 21.23 53.26
C GLU A 582 -23.48 20.86 52.59
N CYS A 583 -22.45 20.90 53.43
CA CYS A 583 -21.16 20.19 53.49
C CYS A 583 -21.07 18.76 52.89
N MET A 584 -19.89 18.19 52.57
CA MET A 584 -18.50 18.70 52.49
C MET A 584 -17.64 17.81 51.55
N ALA A 585 -16.39 18.20 51.30
CA ALA A 585 -15.49 17.62 50.29
C ALA A 585 -14.54 16.51 50.81
N ASP A 586 -13.86 15.82 49.87
CA ASP A 586 -12.41 15.58 49.96
C ASP A 586 -11.77 15.50 48.55
N PRO A 587 -10.81 16.38 48.19
CA PRO A 587 -10.04 16.30 46.97
C PRO A 587 -8.66 15.66 47.20
N ASN A 588 -8.58 14.34 47.41
CA ASN A 588 -7.33 13.56 47.28
C ASN A 588 -7.61 12.05 47.12
N ALA A 589 -7.62 11.56 45.88
CA ALA A 589 -7.48 10.14 45.58
C ALA A 589 -6.58 9.97 44.35
N VAL A 590 -5.34 9.59 44.58
CA VAL A 590 -4.33 9.30 43.56
C VAL A 590 -4.41 7.84 43.16
N THR A 591 -4.59 7.58 41.86
CA THR A 591 -3.93 6.52 41.06
C THR A 591 -4.12 6.86 39.58
#